data_AF-A0A6N8GG10-F1
#
_entry.id   AF-A0A6N8GG10-F1
#
_cell.length_a   1.000
_cell.length_b   1.000
_cell.length_c   1.000
_cell.angle_alpha   90.00
_cell.angle_beta   90.00
_cell.angle_gamma   90.00
#
_symmetry.space_group_name_H-M   'P 1'
#
loop_
_entity.id
_entity.type
_entity.pdbx_description
1 polymer ?
#
loop_
_entity_poly.entity_id
_entity_poly.type
_entity_poly.pdbx_seq_one_letter_code
_entity_poly.pdbx_strand_id
1 'polypeptide(L)'
;MLRELSSAQLVAWGNAWLAGRAGLDDAVSAVEQGTGPHVIGAVADELPFEAGAPLRSAMARLRSHGLAAFRLCLPVPGDPLGLVGDAELNKAAVDAREAVLLRLDQGQLGLVPQEDRRGSSYVGVSWTPYRAADADPEPVPLAEAEHRLQTAIRESAALFGQVDDISAWGPEVTRALADLRDADRAPTPGLAPGHPQRAHRLAAQADRLAVVVRLAGDDEGRGLSSAQMQSRREALRVLDSAVRRARVAAYGAAAD
;
A
#
# COMPACT_ATOMS: atom_id res chain seq x y z
N MET A 1 5.54 -14.63 -3.16
CA MET A 1 5.44 -13.98 -1.84
C MET A 1 5.59 -12.48 -2.09
N LEU A 2 4.51 -11.80 -2.48
CA LEU A 2 4.53 -10.35 -2.63
C LEU A 2 4.71 -9.76 -1.23
N ARG A 3 5.94 -9.32 -0.96
CA ARG A 3 6.41 -8.67 0.27
C ARG A 3 5.78 -7.28 0.40
N GLU A 4 5.94 -6.71 1.59
CA GLU A 4 5.43 -5.41 2.04
C GLU A 4 5.32 -4.32 0.97
N LEU A 5 4.21 -3.59 1.06
CA LEU A 5 3.81 -2.52 0.16
C LEU A 5 4.87 -1.42 0.11
N SER A 6 5.68 -1.47 -0.93
CA SER A 6 6.79 -0.55 -1.19
C SER A 6 6.26 0.86 -1.48
N SER A 7 5.06 0.93 -2.05
CA SER A 7 4.37 2.17 -2.43
C SER A 7 4.05 3.05 -1.22
N ALA A 8 3.64 2.44 -0.11
CA ALA A 8 3.26 3.18 1.09
C ALA A 8 4.46 3.91 1.70
N GLN A 9 5.60 3.22 1.81
CA GLN A 9 6.84 3.82 2.29
C GLN A 9 7.35 4.90 1.34
N LEU A 10 7.32 4.66 0.02
CA LEU A 10 7.71 5.67 -0.97
C LEU A 10 6.87 6.95 -0.84
N VAL A 11 5.57 6.82 -0.61
CA VAL A 11 4.67 7.97 -0.43
C VAL A 11 4.99 8.72 0.86
N ALA A 12 5.07 8.03 2.00
CA ALA A 12 5.34 8.70 3.28
C ALA A 12 6.71 9.41 3.30
N TRP A 13 7.77 8.72 2.89
CA TRP A 13 9.13 9.25 2.90
C TRP A 13 9.41 10.22 1.77
N GLY A 14 8.84 9.97 0.58
CA GLY A 14 8.91 10.91 -0.54
C GLY A 14 8.30 12.26 -0.19
N ASN A 15 7.11 12.27 0.43
CA ASN A 15 6.49 13.52 0.87
C ASN A 15 7.23 14.19 2.04
N ALA A 16 7.78 13.42 2.99
CA ALA A 16 8.63 13.99 4.04
C ALA A 16 9.89 14.68 3.47
N TRP A 17 10.50 14.09 2.44
CA TRP A 17 11.60 14.71 1.70
C TRP A 17 11.17 15.98 0.96
N LEU A 18 10.04 15.96 0.24
CA LEU A 18 9.52 17.14 -0.46
C LEU A 18 9.20 18.30 0.50
N ALA A 19 8.75 17.99 1.72
CA ALA A 19 8.50 18.94 2.79
C ALA A 19 9.76 19.38 3.57
N GLY A 20 10.95 18.88 3.22
CA GLY A 20 12.21 19.20 3.89
C GLY A 20 12.35 18.61 5.30
N ARG A 21 11.55 17.59 5.64
CA ARG A 21 11.58 16.91 6.94
C ARG A 21 12.49 15.68 6.98
N ALA A 22 13.00 15.25 5.83
CA ALA A 22 13.97 14.18 5.68
C ALA A 22 14.93 14.49 4.52
N GLY A 23 16.17 14.01 4.60
CA GLY A 23 17.10 14.02 3.46
C GLY A 23 16.69 13.01 2.40
N LEU A 24 17.13 13.22 1.16
CA LEU A 24 16.87 12.27 0.05
C LEU A 24 17.47 10.88 0.36
N ASP A 25 18.67 10.84 0.93
CA ASP A 25 19.34 9.60 1.32
C ASP A 25 18.58 8.85 2.42
N ASP A 26 18.05 9.56 3.43
CA ASP A 26 17.26 8.97 4.50
C ASP A 26 15.93 8.40 3.96
N ALA A 27 15.28 9.16 3.07
CA ALA A 27 14.02 8.74 2.46
C ALA A 27 14.20 7.46 1.63
N VAL A 28 15.23 7.39 0.79
CA VAL A 28 15.54 6.18 0.00
C VAL A 28 15.93 5.01 0.91
N SER A 29 16.78 5.24 1.92
CA SER A 29 17.19 4.19 2.86
C SER A 29 15.99 3.57 3.58
N ALA A 30 15.03 4.40 3.99
CA ALA A 30 13.83 3.92 4.68
C ALA A 30 12.89 3.13 3.75
N VAL A 31 12.78 3.54 2.47
CA VAL A 31 12.00 2.83 1.46
C VAL A 31 12.60 1.45 1.15
N GLU A 32 13.93 1.35 1.10
CA GLU A 32 14.66 0.13 0.74
C GLU A 32 14.88 -0.84 1.92
N GLN A 33 14.74 -0.37 3.17
CA GLN A 33 15.11 -1.10 4.39
C GLN A 33 14.54 -2.54 4.48
N GLY A 34 13.29 -2.76 4.04
CA GLY A 34 12.62 -4.06 4.09
C GLY A 34 12.55 -4.82 2.76
N THR A 35 12.81 -4.14 1.65
CA THR A 35 12.51 -4.64 0.29
C THR A 35 13.72 -4.72 -0.64
N GLY A 36 14.88 -4.28 -0.16
CA GLY A 36 16.12 -4.28 -0.93
C GLY A 36 16.23 -3.05 -1.84
N PRO A 37 17.19 -3.03 -2.78
CA PRO A 37 17.42 -1.87 -3.65
C PRO A 37 16.26 -1.60 -4.61
N HIS A 38 15.97 -0.33 -4.87
CA HIS A 38 14.92 0.11 -5.78
C HIS A 38 15.50 0.74 -7.03
N VAL A 39 14.96 0.37 -8.19
CA VAL A 39 15.39 0.83 -9.51
C VAL A 39 14.20 1.19 -10.37
N ILE A 40 14.43 2.01 -11.38
CA ILE A 40 13.46 2.25 -12.44
C ILE A 40 13.52 1.10 -13.45
N GLY A 41 12.35 0.55 -13.78
CA GLY A 41 12.18 -0.51 -14.76
C GLY A 41 12.24 -0.01 -16.21
N ALA A 42 11.50 -0.68 -17.10
CA ALA A 42 11.36 -0.24 -18.49
C ALA A 42 10.62 1.10 -18.54
N VAL A 43 11.13 2.03 -19.34
CA VAL A 43 10.59 3.39 -19.47
C VAL A 43 10.10 3.58 -20.90
N ALA A 44 8.84 4.00 -21.06
CA ALA A 44 8.33 4.44 -22.35
C ALA A 44 9.01 5.74 -22.77
N ASP A 45 9.13 5.97 -24.08
CA ASP A 45 9.73 7.19 -24.62
C ASP A 45 9.03 8.44 -24.04
N GLU A 46 9.79 9.51 -23.84
CA GLU A 46 9.35 10.84 -23.35
C GLU A 46 9.07 10.98 -21.84
N LEU A 47 9.08 9.90 -21.06
CA LEU A 47 8.93 10.03 -19.60
C LEU A 47 10.23 10.51 -18.93
N PRO A 48 10.18 11.30 -17.84
CA PRO A 48 11.36 11.90 -17.19
C PRO A 48 12.13 10.89 -16.32
N PHE A 49 12.27 9.66 -16.80
CA PHE A 49 12.93 8.55 -16.13
C PHE A 49 14.06 7.98 -17.00
N GLU A 50 14.93 7.21 -16.37
CA GLU A 50 16.00 6.49 -17.05
C GLU A 50 15.94 5.02 -16.60
N ALA A 51 15.85 4.10 -17.56
CA ALA A 51 15.76 2.68 -17.26
C ALA A 51 17.01 2.19 -16.52
N GLY A 52 16.81 1.43 -15.44
CA GLY A 52 17.87 0.95 -14.57
C GLY A 52 18.41 1.98 -13.57
N ALA A 53 17.95 3.23 -13.60
CA ALA A 53 18.40 4.24 -12.65
C ALA A 53 17.99 3.87 -11.21
N PRO A 54 18.86 4.07 -10.21
CA PRO A 54 18.50 3.92 -8.80
C PRO A 54 17.37 4.89 -8.40
N LEU A 55 16.53 4.48 -7.44
CA LEU A 55 15.41 5.29 -6.95
C LEU A 55 15.83 6.71 -6.54
N ARG A 56 16.97 6.83 -5.84
CA ARG A 56 17.57 8.12 -5.46
C ARG A 56 17.75 9.07 -6.64
N SER A 57 18.36 8.59 -7.72
CA SER A 57 18.62 9.40 -8.92
C SER A 57 17.32 9.77 -9.63
N ALA A 58 16.36 8.84 -9.69
CA ALA A 58 15.05 9.09 -10.27
C ALA A 58 14.28 10.17 -9.49
N MET A 59 14.25 10.09 -8.15
CA MET A 59 13.61 11.11 -7.31
C MET A 59 14.26 12.48 -7.48
N ALA A 60 15.60 12.56 -7.47
CA ALA A 60 16.32 13.82 -7.70
C ALA A 60 15.99 14.44 -9.07
N ARG A 61 15.91 13.62 -10.12
CA ARG A 61 15.52 14.06 -11.47
C ARG A 61 14.07 14.54 -11.52
N LEU A 62 13.14 13.84 -10.88
CA LEU A 62 11.74 14.27 -10.82
C LEU A 62 11.59 15.63 -10.11
N ARG A 63 12.45 15.95 -9.13
CA ARG A 63 12.45 17.27 -8.48
C ARG A 63 12.71 18.41 -9.47
N SER A 64 13.59 18.23 -10.45
CA SER A 64 13.83 19.24 -11.50
C SER A 64 12.69 19.35 -12.51
N HIS A 65 11.74 18.41 -12.49
CA HIS A 65 10.52 18.42 -13.31
C HIS A 65 9.29 18.84 -12.50
N GLY A 66 9.48 19.49 -11.35
CA GLY A 66 8.38 20.05 -10.57
C GLY A 66 7.63 19.04 -9.70
N LEU A 67 8.26 17.93 -9.32
CA LEU A 67 7.64 16.97 -8.41
C LEU A 67 7.18 17.66 -7.11
N ALA A 68 5.87 17.59 -6.87
CA ALA A 68 5.16 18.29 -5.80
C ALA A 68 4.55 17.35 -4.77
N ALA A 69 4.16 16.13 -5.14
CA ALA A 69 3.59 15.16 -4.21
C ALA A 69 3.71 13.72 -4.72
N PHE A 70 3.76 12.78 -3.77
CA PHE A 70 3.51 11.36 -3.97
C PHE A 70 2.14 10.99 -3.37
N ARG A 71 1.31 10.26 -4.10
CA ARG A 71 -0.01 9.80 -3.61
C ARG A 71 -0.10 8.28 -3.71
N LEU A 72 -0.58 7.65 -2.64
CA LEU A 72 -0.69 6.20 -2.55
C LEU A 72 -1.96 5.70 -3.26
N CYS A 73 -1.81 4.70 -4.11
CA CYS A 73 -2.92 3.96 -4.72
C CYS A 73 -2.82 2.50 -4.28
N LEU A 74 -3.95 1.94 -3.82
CA LEU A 74 -4.05 0.52 -3.47
C LEU A 74 -5.23 -0.10 -4.21
N PRO A 75 -5.21 -0.18 -5.55
CA PRO A 75 -6.36 -0.63 -6.32
C PRO A 75 -6.54 -2.16 -6.25
N VAL A 76 -7.77 -2.62 -6.41
CA VAL A 76 -8.11 -4.03 -6.68
C VAL A 76 -9.22 -4.08 -7.74
N PRO A 77 -9.48 -5.25 -8.36
CA PRO A 77 -10.62 -5.38 -9.28
C PRO A 77 -11.93 -4.92 -8.62
N GLY A 78 -12.59 -3.93 -9.23
CA GLY A 78 -13.85 -3.35 -8.75
C GLY A 78 -13.74 -2.23 -7.72
N ASP A 79 -12.54 -1.91 -7.21
CA ASP A 79 -12.30 -0.80 -6.27
C ASP A 79 -10.93 -0.15 -6.58
N PRO A 80 -10.86 0.76 -7.58
CA PRO A 80 -9.63 1.40 -8.06
C PRO A 80 -9.16 2.54 -7.13
N LEU A 81 -9.05 2.24 -5.83
CA LEU A 81 -8.80 3.22 -4.78
C LEU A 81 -7.53 4.06 -5.05
N GLY A 82 -7.74 5.37 -5.17
CA GLY A 82 -6.68 6.36 -5.36
C GLY A 82 -6.13 6.45 -6.79
N LEU A 83 -6.65 5.67 -7.74
CA LEU A 83 -6.11 5.56 -9.09
C LEU A 83 -6.88 6.43 -10.08
N VAL A 84 -6.14 7.13 -10.93
CA VAL A 84 -6.65 8.03 -12.00
C VAL A 84 -5.84 7.84 -13.28
N GLY A 85 -5.61 6.58 -13.67
CA GLY A 85 -4.75 6.24 -14.81
C GLY A 85 -5.49 6.09 -16.13
N ASP A 86 -4.71 6.05 -17.21
CA ASP A 86 -5.14 5.50 -18.48
C ASP A 86 -5.30 3.95 -18.37
N ALA A 87 -5.67 3.30 -19.47
CA ALA A 87 -5.92 1.86 -19.46
C ALA A 87 -4.69 1.03 -19.08
N GLU A 88 -3.48 1.49 -19.42
CA GLU A 88 -2.24 0.75 -19.17
C GLU A 88 -1.83 0.86 -17.69
N LEU A 89 -1.83 2.08 -17.14
CA LEU A 89 -1.59 2.30 -15.72
C LEU A 89 -2.64 1.57 -14.88
N ASN A 90 -3.92 1.65 -15.25
CA ASN A 90 -4.99 1.00 -14.49
C ASN A 90 -4.83 -0.51 -14.43
N LYS A 91 -4.52 -1.13 -15.57
CA LYS A 91 -4.27 -2.57 -15.62
C LYS A 91 -3.06 -2.96 -14.78
N ALA A 92 -1.92 -2.29 -14.97
CA ALA A 92 -0.68 -2.60 -14.27
C ALA A 92 -0.81 -2.42 -12.75
N ALA A 93 -1.43 -1.33 -12.31
CA ALA A 93 -1.63 -1.04 -10.90
C ALA A 93 -2.61 -2.03 -10.24
N VAL A 94 -3.69 -2.43 -10.93
CA VAL A 94 -4.64 -3.44 -10.42
C VAL A 94 -3.99 -4.81 -10.31
N ASP A 95 -3.15 -5.20 -11.29
CA ASP A 95 -2.41 -6.47 -11.27
C ASP A 95 -1.39 -6.48 -10.12
N ALA A 96 -0.68 -5.38 -9.89
CA ALA A 96 0.26 -5.21 -8.78
C ALA A 96 -0.44 -4.98 -7.42
N ARG A 97 -1.72 -4.59 -7.44
CA ARG A 97 -2.51 -4.08 -6.30
C ARG A 97 -1.93 -2.84 -5.61
N GLU A 98 -1.03 -2.16 -6.29
CA GLU A 98 -0.25 -1.04 -5.78
C GLU A 98 0.15 -0.09 -6.90
N ALA A 99 0.12 1.20 -6.61
CA ALA A 99 0.80 2.21 -7.40
C ALA A 99 1.09 3.46 -6.56
N VAL A 100 1.95 4.32 -7.09
CA VAL A 100 2.18 5.68 -6.60
C VAL A 100 1.90 6.67 -7.72
N LEU A 101 1.03 7.65 -7.47
CA LEU A 101 0.87 8.78 -8.37
C LEU A 101 1.82 9.90 -7.97
N LEU A 102 2.51 10.44 -8.97
CA LEU A 102 3.42 11.56 -8.85
C LEU A 102 2.72 12.79 -9.44
N ARG A 103 2.62 13.86 -8.65
CA ARG A 103 2.20 15.17 -9.16
C ARG A 103 3.43 15.96 -9.58
N LEU A 104 3.45 16.40 -10.84
CA LEU A 104 4.47 17.27 -11.40
C LEU A 104 3.85 18.60 -11.87
N ASP A 105 4.67 19.56 -12.29
CA ASP A 105 4.18 20.84 -12.82
C ASP A 105 3.36 20.67 -14.11
N GLN A 106 3.68 19.64 -14.91
CA GLN A 106 3.09 19.39 -16.23
C GLN A 106 2.26 18.09 -16.26
N GLY A 107 1.50 17.84 -15.19
CA GLY A 107 0.56 16.72 -15.09
C GLY A 107 1.00 15.64 -14.10
N GLN A 108 0.59 14.40 -14.35
CA GLN A 108 0.77 13.29 -13.42
C GLN A 108 1.39 12.06 -14.08
N LEU A 109 2.17 11.32 -13.29
CA LEU A 109 2.75 10.04 -13.68
C LEU A 109 2.38 8.97 -12.65
N GLY A 110 2.24 7.73 -13.09
CA GLY A 110 2.11 6.57 -12.21
C GLY A 110 3.42 5.81 -12.10
N LEU A 111 3.74 5.29 -10.93
CA LEU A 111 4.78 4.30 -10.70
C LEU A 111 4.13 3.02 -10.17
N VAL A 112 4.37 1.90 -10.84
CA VAL A 112 3.87 0.58 -10.41
C VAL A 112 5.06 -0.27 -9.97
N PRO A 113 5.07 -0.79 -8.72
CA PRO A 113 6.14 -1.64 -8.25
C PRO A 113 6.02 -3.06 -8.79
N GLN A 114 7.15 -3.67 -9.10
CA GLN A 114 7.28 -5.10 -9.40
C GLN A 114 8.51 -5.65 -8.69
N GLU A 115 8.48 -6.94 -8.36
CA GLU A 115 9.62 -7.61 -7.76
C GLU A 115 10.77 -7.68 -8.78
N ASP A 116 11.93 -7.12 -8.43
CA ASP A 116 13.14 -7.24 -9.25
C ASP A 116 13.98 -8.43 -8.76
N ARG A 117 14.04 -9.49 -9.58
CA ARG A 117 14.82 -10.71 -9.32
C ARG A 117 15.95 -10.85 -10.33
N ARG A 118 17.14 -10.40 -9.95
CA ARG A 118 18.36 -10.53 -10.75
C ARG A 118 19.18 -11.72 -10.25
N GLY A 119 18.95 -12.88 -10.85
CA GLY A 119 19.55 -14.13 -10.37
C GLY A 119 18.87 -14.64 -9.10
N SER A 120 19.53 -15.56 -8.38
CA SER A 120 18.90 -16.34 -7.30
C SER A 120 18.94 -15.68 -5.92
N SER A 121 19.81 -14.69 -5.70
CA SER A 121 20.03 -14.06 -4.38
C SER A 121 19.63 -12.59 -4.30
N TYR A 122 19.41 -11.93 -5.44
CA TYR A 122 18.96 -10.54 -5.48
C TYR A 122 17.45 -10.44 -5.29
N VAL A 123 17.04 -9.58 -4.37
CA VAL A 123 15.63 -9.18 -4.17
C VAL A 123 15.61 -7.67 -4.06
N GLY A 124 14.90 -7.02 -4.97
CA GLY A 124 14.70 -5.57 -5.00
C GLY A 124 13.32 -5.22 -5.56
N VAL A 125 13.12 -3.94 -5.86
CA VAL A 125 11.89 -3.43 -6.46
C VAL A 125 12.22 -2.68 -7.75
N SER A 126 11.55 -3.06 -8.84
CA SER A 126 11.55 -2.33 -10.10
C SER A 126 10.28 -1.49 -10.21
N TRP A 127 10.43 -0.19 -10.42
CA TRP A 127 9.31 0.74 -10.61
C TRP A 127 9.11 1.01 -12.09
N THR A 128 7.98 0.58 -12.63
CA THR A 128 7.62 0.86 -14.03
C THR A 128 6.80 2.16 -14.09
N PRO A 129 7.29 3.21 -14.78
CA PRO A 129 6.56 4.46 -14.95
C PRO A 129 5.51 4.38 -16.05
N TYR A 130 4.38 5.04 -15.81
CA TYR A 130 3.25 5.16 -16.73
C TYR A 130 2.76 6.61 -16.78
N ARG A 131 2.04 6.98 -17.84
CA ARG A 131 1.26 8.22 -17.84
C ARG A 131 0.04 8.05 -16.93
N ALA A 132 -0.33 9.12 -16.24
CA ALA A 132 -1.59 9.19 -15.50
C ALA A 132 -2.47 10.29 -16.11
N ALA A 133 -3.78 10.20 -15.91
CA ALA A 133 -4.65 11.32 -16.24
C ALA A 133 -4.32 12.49 -15.31
N ASP A 134 -4.46 13.71 -15.83
CA ASP A 134 -4.33 14.93 -15.04
C ASP A 134 -5.64 15.19 -14.27
N ALA A 135 -5.88 14.36 -13.26
CA ALA A 135 -7.10 14.36 -12.47
C ALA A 135 -6.79 13.98 -11.02
N ASP A 136 -7.39 14.68 -10.07
CA ASP A 136 -7.18 14.37 -8.66
C ASP A 136 -8.03 13.16 -8.25
N PRO A 137 -7.44 12.10 -7.67
CA PRO A 137 -8.20 11.02 -7.07
C PRO A 137 -9.04 11.55 -5.89
N GLU A 138 -10.13 10.84 -5.59
CA GLU A 138 -11.00 11.16 -4.46
C GLU A 138 -10.18 11.16 -3.15
N PRO A 139 -10.23 12.25 -2.36
CA PRO A 139 -9.51 12.31 -1.10
C PRO A 139 -10.11 11.33 -0.10
N VAL A 140 -9.26 10.75 0.77
CA VAL A 140 -9.69 9.84 1.83
C VAL A 140 -9.36 10.46 3.19
N PRO A 141 -10.30 11.17 3.82
CA PRO A 141 -10.03 11.85 5.09
C PRO A 141 -9.63 10.86 6.19
N LEU A 142 -8.60 11.21 6.96
CA LEU A 142 -8.06 10.34 8.02
C LEU A 142 -9.12 9.91 9.05
N ALA A 143 -9.99 10.83 9.46
CA ALA A 143 -11.03 10.56 10.44
C ALA A 143 -12.12 9.61 9.91
N GLU A 144 -12.50 9.77 8.63
CA GLU A 144 -13.46 8.89 7.97
C GLU A 144 -12.87 7.50 7.77
N ALA A 145 -11.62 7.41 7.33
CA ALA A 145 -10.93 6.14 7.13
C ALA A 145 -10.82 5.35 8.44
N GLU A 146 -10.49 6.01 9.55
CA GLU A 146 -10.47 5.37 10.87
C GLU A 146 -11.86 4.90 11.29
N HIS A 147 -12.89 5.73 11.14
CA HIS A 147 -14.27 5.34 11.45
C HIS A 147 -14.74 4.14 10.63
N ARG A 148 -14.42 4.13 9.33
CA ARG A 148 -14.74 3.03 8.42
C ARG A 148 -13.99 1.76 8.81
N LEU A 149 -12.72 1.85 9.20
CA LEU A 149 -11.95 0.70 9.68
C LEU A 149 -12.56 0.10 10.95
N GLN A 150 -12.89 0.93 11.95
CA GLN A 150 -13.51 0.43 13.19
C GLN A 150 -14.87 -0.23 12.92
N THR A 151 -15.63 0.32 11.98
CA THR A 151 -16.93 -0.23 11.58
C THR A 151 -16.75 -1.57 10.86
N ALA A 152 -15.84 -1.67 9.90
CA ALA A 152 -15.53 -2.91 9.20
C ALA A 152 -15.05 -4.01 10.15
N ILE A 153 -14.22 -3.70 11.16
CA ILE A 153 -13.80 -4.67 12.17
C ILE A 153 -15.02 -5.28 12.90
N ARG A 154 -15.98 -4.43 13.31
CA ARG A 154 -17.21 -4.90 13.98
C ARG A 154 -18.11 -5.70 13.04
N GLU A 155 -18.30 -5.23 11.81
CA GLU A 155 -19.09 -5.93 10.77
C GLU A 155 -18.51 -7.31 10.47
N SER A 156 -17.19 -7.41 10.24
CA SER A 156 -16.51 -8.67 10.00
C SER A 156 -16.59 -9.60 11.22
N ALA A 157 -16.42 -9.07 12.44
CA ALA A 157 -16.58 -9.87 13.66
C ALA A 157 -18.00 -10.44 13.82
N ALA A 158 -19.04 -9.66 13.47
CA ALA A 158 -20.43 -10.14 13.48
C ALA A 158 -20.66 -11.24 12.43
N LEU A 159 -20.11 -11.08 11.22
CA LEU A 159 -20.19 -12.09 10.16
C LEU A 159 -19.48 -13.40 10.54
N PHE A 160 -18.38 -13.33 11.31
CA PHE A 160 -17.70 -14.50 11.85
C PHE A 160 -18.45 -15.13 13.03
N GLY A 161 -19.03 -14.31 13.92
CA GLY A 161 -19.77 -14.80 15.09
C GLY A 161 -21.10 -15.49 14.77
N GLN A 162 -21.67 -15.28 13.58
CA GLN A 162 -22.87 -15.98 13.12
C GLN A 162 -22.61 -17.43 12.67
N VAL A 163 -21.35 -17.87 12.69
CA VAL A 163 -20.95 -19.21 12.31
C VAL A 163 -20.41 -19.93 13.54
N ASP A 164 -21.27 -20.68 14.22
CA ASP A 164 -20.94 -21.40 15.47
C ASP A 164 -19.87 -22.50 15.31
N ASP A 165 -19.53 -22.87 14.06
CA ASP A 165 -18.62 -23.97 13.72
C ASP A 165 -17.64 -23.56 12.60
N ILE A 166 -16.88 -22.47 12.81
CA ILE A 166 -15.75 -22.14 11.95
C ILE A 166 -14.59 -23.08 12.33
N SER A 167 -14.28 -24.02 11.43
CA SER A 167 -13.01 -24.76 11.43
C SER A 167 -11.87 -23.79 11.78
N ALA A 168 -11.10 -24.11 12.82
CA ALA A 168 -10.11 -23.19 13.38
C ALA A 168 -9.23 -22.60 12.28
N TRP A 169 -9.14 -21.28 12.23
CA TRP A 169 -8.23 -20.57 11.33
C TRP A 169 -6.85 -21.24 11.33
N GLY A 170 -6.22 -21.30 10.16
CA GLY A 170 -4.87 -21.84 10.04
C GLY A 170 -3.90 -21.23 11.09
N PRO A 171 -2.86 -21.96 11.49
CA PRO A 171 -1.96 -21.53 12.57
C PRO A 171 -1.29 -20.17 12.29
N GLU A 172 -1.07 -19.83 11.02
CA GLU A 172 -0.52 -18.54 10.60
C GLU A 172 -1.47 -17.38 10.86
N VAL A 173 -2.75 -17.54 10.51
CA VAL A 173 -3.79 -16.52 10.77
C VAL A 173 -3.98 -16.36 12.28
N THR A 174 -4.04 -17.47 13.03
CA THR A 174 -4.15 -17.43 14.49
C THR A 174 -2.98 -16.70 15.14
N ARG A 175 -1.75 -16.94 14.67
CA ARG A 175 -0.56 -16.23 15.15
C ARG A 175 -0.64 -14.74 14.83
N ALA A 176 -0.99 -14.38 13.59
CA ALA A 176 -1.12 -12.97 13.19
C ALA A 176 -2.22 -12.24 14.00
N LEU A 177 -3.33 -12.91 14.30
CA LEU A 177 -4.38 -12.40 15.19
C LEU A 177 -3.90 -12.23 16.64
N ALA A 178 -3.01 -13.09 17.12
CA ALA A 178 -2.39 -12.93 18.43
C ALA A 178 -1.43 -11.73 18.44
N ASP A 179 -0.62 -11.57 17.41
CA ASP A 179 0.28 -10.43 17.22
C ASP A 179 -0.48 -9.10 17.10
N LEU A 180 -1.75 -9.10 16.62
CA LEU A 180 -2.61 -7.91 16.67
C LEU A 180 -2.83 -7.37 18.09
N ARG A 181 -2.85 -8.26 19.09
CA ARG A 181 -3.14 -7.91 20.49
C ARG A 181 -1.91 -7.39 21.21
N ASP A 182 -0.72 -7.67 20.67
CA ASP A 182 0.54 -7.11 21.16
C ASP A 182 0.69 -5.68 20.63
N ALA A 183 0.52 -4.69 21.50
CA ALA A 183 0.57 -3.28 21.14
C ALA A 183 2.00 -2.78 20.90
N ASP A 184 3.01 -3.50 21.38
CA ASP A 184 4.40 -3.03 21.42
C ASP A 184 5.18 -3.42 20.16
N ARG A 185 4.62 -4.27 19.28
CA ARG A 185 5.24 -4.72 18.04
C ARG A 185 4.62 -4.06 16.81
N ALA A 186 5.24 -2.99 16.31
CA ALA A 186 4.87 -2.41 15.03
C ALA A 186 5.35 -3.31 13.86
N PRO A 187 4.49 -3.67 12.88
CA PRO A 187 4.92 -4.46 11.72
C PRO A 187 5.81 -3.66 10.77
N THR A 188 5.64 -2.34 10.76
CA THR A 188 6.34 -1.42 9.86
C THR A 188 7.22 -0.45 10.64
N PRO A 189 8.29 0.10 10.02
CA PRO A 189 9.23 1.04 10.66
C PRO A 189 8.58 2.36 11.17
N GLY A 190 7.26 2.51 11.01
CA GLY A 190 6.52 3.75 11.27
C GLY A 190 6.40 4.61 10.02
N LEU A 191 5.62 5.69 10.14
CA LEU A 191 5.51 6.72 9.12
C LEU A 191 6.71 7.68 9.21
N ALA A 192 7.06 8.30 8.10
CA ALA A 192 8.09 9.32 8.04
C ALA A 192 7.74 10.55 8.92
N PRO A 193 8.73 11.39 9.29
CA PRO A 193 8.48 12.61 10.08
C PRO A 193 7.44 13.54 9.43
N GLY A 194 6.60 14.17 10.27
CA GLY A 194 5.58 15.13 9.83
C GLY A 194 4.15 14.58 9.79
N HIS A 195 3.94 13.28 10.00
CA HIS A 195 2.61 12.71 10.15
C HIS A 195 2.03 12.97 11.55
N PRO A 196 0.71 13.20 11.69
CA PRO A 196 0.09 13.32 13.00
C PRO A 196 0.10 11.96 13.74
N GLN A 197 0.19 11.99 15.07
CA GLN A 197 0.16 10.77 15.91
C GLN A 197 -1.05 9.86 15.64
N ARG A 198 -2.16 10.44 15.21
CA ARG A 198 -3.36 9.70 14.77
C ARG A 198 -3.07 8.84 13.53
N ALA A 199 -2.34 9.36 12.55
CA ALA A 199 -1.97 8.62 11.34
C ALA A 199 -1.01 7.46 11.66
N HIS A 200 -0.05 7.66 12.57
CA HIS A 200 0.84 6.59 13.03
C HIS A 200 0.06 5.40 13.61
N ARG A 201 -0.90 5.68 14.50
CA ARG A 201 -1.75 4.64 15.11
C ARG A 201 -2.62 3.93 14.07
N LEU A 202 -3.21 4.69 13.14
CA LEU A 202 -4.05 4.12 12.08
C LEU A 202 -3.23 3.24 11.12
N ALA A 203 -2.05 3.71 10.67
CA ALA A 203 -1.15 2.93 9.81
C ALA A 203 -0.74 1.63 10.49
N ALA A 204 -0.28 1.70 11.76
CA ALA A 204 0.13 0.52 12.50
C ALA A 204 -1.02 -0.51 12.68
N GLN A 205 -2.26 -0.05 12.89
CA GLN A 205 -3.42 -0.95 12.95
C GLN A 205 -3.77 -1.53 11.57
N ALA A 206 -3.76 -0.71 10.52
CA ALA A 206 -4.13 -1.12 9.17
C ALA A 206 -3.09 -2.08 8.56
N ASP A 207 -1.80 -1.85 8.78
CA ASP A 207 -0.72 -2.74 8.31
C ASP A 207 -0.81 -4.11 8.96
N ARG A 208 -1.08 -4.13 10.28
CA ARG A 208 -1.34 -5.34 11.05
C ARG A 208 -2.53 -6.14 10.51
N LEU A 209 -3.66 -5.46 10.27
CA LEU A 209 -4.85 -6.10 9.71
C LEU A 209 -4.64 -6.55 8.26
N ALA A 210 -3.85 -5.84 7.46
CA ALA A 210 -3.51 -6.25 6.10
C ALA A 210 -2.79 -7.62 6.07
N VAL A 211 -1.91 -7.88 7.04
CA VAL A 211 -1.27 -9.21 7.20
C VAL A 211 -2.33 -10.28 7.46
N VAL A 212 -3.26 -10.01 8.38
CA VAL A 212 -4.35 -10.96 8.71
C VAL A 212 -5.25 -11.21 7.52
N VAL A 213 -5.72 -10.16 6.82
CA VAL A 213 -6.58 -10.27 5.63
C VAL A 213 -5.91 -11.12 4.55
N ARG A 214 -4.61 -10.91 4.30
CA ARG A 214 -3.85 -11.70 3.33
C ARG A 214 -3.79 -13.18 3.71
N LEU A 215 -3.30 -13.48 4.92
CA LEU A 215 -3.20 -14.87 5.40
C LEU A 215 -4.57 -15.57 5.43
N ALA A 216 -5.61 -14.83 5.80
CA ALA A 216 -6.98 -15.31 5.82
C ALA A 216 -7.56 -15.50 4.41
N GLY A 217 -7.12 -14.74 3.42
CA GLY A 217 -7.51 -14.91 2.02
C GLY A 217 -6.85 -16.13 1.35
N ASP A 218 -5.62 -16.46 1.76
CA ASP A 218 -4.85 -17.60 1.22
C ASP A 218 -5.27 -18.95 1.82
N ASP A 219 -5.95 -18.95 2.98
CA ASP A 219 -6.40 -20.18 3.63
C ASP A 219 -7.65 -20.79 2.96
N GLU A 220 -7.49 -22.03 2.48
CA GLU A 220 -8.45 -22.84 1.74
C GLU A 220 -9.79 -23.07 2.45
N GLY A 221 -9.87 -22.89 3.78
CA GLY A 221 -11.14 -23.01 4.52
C GLY A 221 -11.69 -24.42 4.53
N ARG A 222 -10.82 -25.41 4.75
CA ARG A 222 -11.19 -26.84 4.77
C ARG A 222 -12.24 -27.11 5.85
N GLY A 223 -13.29 -27.82 5.47
CA GLY A 223 -14.39 -28.20 6.37
C GLY A 223 -15.54 -27.19 6.44
N LEU A 224 -15.46 -26.06 5.71
CA LEU A 224 -16.54 -25.09 5.65
C LEU A 224 -17.59 -25.45 4.59
N SER A 225 -18.87 -25.26 4.92
CA SER A 225 -19.96 -25.29 3.94
C SER A 225 -19.87 -24.10 2.98
N SER A 226 -20.58 -24.18 1.85
CA SER A 226 -20.64 -23.10 0.85
C SER A 226 -21.12 -21.76 1.43
N ALA A 227 -22.09 -21.80 2.35
CA ALA A 227 -22.61 -20.60 3.01
C ALA A 227 -21.55 -19.97 3.93
N GLN A 228 -20.81 -20.79 4.69
CA GLN A 228 -19.73 -20.31 5.56
C GLN A 228 -18.57 -19.74 4.74
N MET A 229 -18.19 -20.37 3.63
CA MET A 229 -17.18 -19.83 2.71
C MET A 229 -17.62 -18.49 2.11
N GLN A 230 -18.90 -18.33 1.77
CA GLN A 230 -19.42 -17.07 1.24
C GLN A 230 -19.40 -15.96 2.30
N SER A 231 -19.86 -16.24 3.53
CA SER A 231 -19.82 -15.29 4.65
C SER A 231 -18.39 -14.84 4.95
N ARG A 232 -17.45 -15.80 5.00
CA ARG A 232 -16.01 -15.53 5.18
C ARG A 232 -15.46 -14.60 4.09
N ARG A 233 -15.75 -14.90 2.81
CA ARG A 233 -15.28 -14.07 1.69
C ARG A 233 -15.82 -12.65 1.78
N GLU A 234 -17.09 -12.49 2.14
CA GLU A 234 -17.70 -11.17 2.31
C GLU A 234 -17.08 -10.40 3.49
N ALA A 235 -16.89 -11.06 4.64
CA ALA A 235 -16.24 -10.45 5.81
C ALA A 235 -14.81 -9.97 5.50
N LEU A 236 -14.04 -10.77 4.75
CA LEU A 236 -12.69 -10.41 4.31
C LEU A 236 -12.70 -9.28 3.29
N ARG A 237 -13.65 -9.25 2.36
CA ARG A 237 -13.79 -8.18 1.36
C ARG A 237 -14.10 -6.83 2.02
N VAL A 238 -15.02 -6.81 2.99
CA VAL A 238 -15.36 -5.61 3.78
C VAL A 238 -14.14 -5.10 4.54
N LEU A 239 -13.41 -6.01 5.21
CA LEU A 239 -12.22 -5.66 5.97
C LEU A 239 -11.08 -5.17 5.07
N ASP A 240 -10.81 -5.84 3.95
CA ASP A 240 -9.78 -5.46 2.97
C ASP A 240 -9.99 -4.04 2.46
N SER A 241 -11.21 -3.71 2.01
CA SER A 241 -11.52 -2.38 1.50
C SER A 241 -11.30 -1.29 2.55
N ALA A 242 -11.70 -1.53 3.81
CA ALA A 242 -11.47 -0.58 4.89
C ALA A 242 -9.99 -0.44 5.26
N VAL A 243 -9.23 -1.54 5.26
CA VAL A 243 -7.79 -1.55 5.50
C VAL A 243 -7.04 -0.76 4.42
N ARG A 244 -7.35 -0.98 3.14
CA ARG A 244 -6.72 -0.22 2.04
C ARG A 244 -6.99 1.28 2.16
N ARG A 245 -8.23 1.70 2.44
CA ARG A 245 -8.57 3.12 2.68
C ARG A 245 -7.85 3.71 3.89
N ALA A 246 -7.77 2.98 5.00
CA ALA A 246 -7.03 3.40 6.18
C ALA A 246 -5.54 3.62 5.88
N ARG A 247 -4.92 2.77 5.05
CA ARG A 247 -3.54 2.92 4.62
C ARG A 247 -3.34 4.13 3.70
N VAL A 248 -4.20 4.29 2.68
CA VAL A 248 -4.15 5.47 1.80
C VAL A 248 -4.24 6.76 2.60
N ALA A 249 -5.19 6.85 3.53
CA ALA A 249 -5.35 8.02 4.39
C ALA A 249 -4.15 8.23 5.34
N ALA A 250 -3.69 7.17 6.02
CA ALA A 250 -2.62 7.30 7.02
C ALA A 250 -1.26 7.64 6.41
N TYR A 251 -0.89 6.99 5.30
CA TYR A 251 0.39 7.24 4.60
C TYR A 251 0.35 8.52 3.75
N GLY A 252 -0.84 9.01 3.39
CA GLY A 252 -1.04 10.28 2.68
C GLY A 252 -1.13 11.52 3.59
N ALA A 253 -1.40 11.35 4.89
CA ALA A 253 -1.77 12.43 5.81
C ALA A 253 -0.71 13.54 6.04
N ALA A 254 0.51 13.38 5.54
CA ALA A 254 1.54 14.43 5.61
C ALA A 254 1.60 15.34 4.36
N ALA A 255 0.91 14.97 3.28
CA ALA A 255 0.86 15.70 2.01
C ALA A 255 -0.41 16.56 1.85
N ASP A 256 -1.40 16.38 2.73
CA ASP A 256 -2.59 17.22 2.86
C ASP A 256 -2.33 18.43 3.78
#